data_AF-A0A2N6TK06-F1
#
_entry.id   AF-A0A2N6TK06-F1
#
_cell.length_a   1.000
_cell.length_b   1.000
_cell.length_c   1.000
_cell.angle_alpha   90.00
_cell.angle_beta   90.00
_cell.angle_gamma   90.00
#
_symmetry.space_group_name_H-M   'P 1'
#
loop_
_entity.id
_entity.type
_entity.pdbx_description
1 polymer ?
#
loop_
_entity_poly.entity_id
_entity_poly.type
_entity_poly.pdbx_seq_one_letter_code
_entity_poly.pdbx_strand_id
1 'polypeptide(L)' 'MTVKVTDKQLDAWVAEAERGYNPQELKKRGRGRPGRGSEPAKVVAVRLTQEELTNLDRVAAKEKVTRSELIRRAIKQIVA' A
#
# COMPACT_ATOMS: atom_id res chain seq x y z
N MET A 1 5.25 -6.83 -18.40
CA MET A 1 5.31 -8.30 -18.55
C MET A 1 3.91 -8.77 -18.88
N THR A 2 3.68 -9.30 -20.08
CA THR A 2 2.38 -9.84 -20.50
C THR A 2 2.26 -11.27 -20.00
N VAL A 3 1.31 -11.52 -19.11
CA VAL A 3 1.01 -12.87 -18.61
C VAL A 3 0.22 -13.59 -19.71
N LYS A 4 0.69 -14.78 -20.14
CA LYS A 4 -0.03 -15.62 -21.10
C LYS A 4 -1.05 -16.47 -20.34
N VAL A 5 -2.32 -16.35 -20.73
CA VAL A 5 -3.43 -17.16 -20.20
C VAL A 5 -3.62 -18.36 -21.12
N THR A 6 -3.84 -19.54 -20.53
CA THR A 6 -4.14 -20.77 -21.26
C THR A 6 -5.66 -20.97 -21.40
N ASP A 7 -6.12 -21.68 -22.42
CA ASP A 7 -7.56 -21.94 -22.62
C ASP A 7 -8.20 -22.63 -21.42
N LYS A 8 -7.48 -23.57 -20.80
CA LYS A 8 -7.91 -24.24 -19.56
C LYS A 8 -8.12 -23.26 -18.40
N GLN A 9 -7.30 -22.21 -18.29
CA GLN A 9 -7.51 -21.17 -17.27
C GLN A 9 -8.72 -20.30 -17.60
N LEU A 10 -8.95 -20.03 -18.89
CA LEU A 10 -10.12 -19.30 -19.35
C LEU A 10 -11.41 -20.08 -19.01
N ASP A 11 -11.47 -21.37 -19.35
CA ASP A 11 -12.63 -22.24 -19.10
C ASP A 11 -12.95 -22.33 -17.60
N ALA A 12 -11.92 -22.41 -16.76
CA ALA A 12 -12.08 -22.42 -15.31
C ALA A 12 -12.72 -21.12 -14.79
N TRP A 13 -12.30 -19.96 -15.31
CA TRP A 13 -12.88 -18.67 -14.95
C TRP A 13 -14.30 -18.48 -15.47
N VAL A 14 -14.61 -18.99 -16.66
CA VAL A 14 -15.98 -18.97 -17.20
C VAL A 14 -16.91 -19.81 -16.32
N ALA A 15 -16.52 -21.04 -16.00
CA ALA A 15 -17.31 -21.91 -15.13
C ALA A 15 -17.45 -21.37 -13.70
N GLU A 16 -16.47 -20.60 -13.21
CA GLU A 16 -16.54 -19.88 -11.94
C GLU A 16 -17.55 -18.72 -12.01
N ALA A 17 -17.53 -17.93 -13.08
CA ALA A 17 -18.45 -16.82 -13.27
C ALA A 17 -19.90 -17.26 -13.45
N GLU A 18 -20.14 -18.32 -14.23
CA GLU A 18 -21.47 -18.89 -14.48
C GLU A 18 -22.12 -19.49 -13.22
N ARG A 19 -21.30 -20.07 -12.32
CA ARG A 19 -21.75 -20.57 -11.01
C ARG A 19 -22.24 -19.45 -10.09
N GLY A 20 -21.83 -18.22 -10.38
CA GLY A 20 -22.09 -17.05 -9.55
C GLY A 20 -21.21 -17.03 -8.29
N TYR A 21 -20.90 -15.82 -7.83
CA TYR A 21 -20.16 -15.63 -6.59
C TYR A 21 -21.12 -15.41 -5.42
N ASN A 22 -20.85 -16.03 -4.28
CA ASN A 22 -21.60 -15.76 -3.05
C ASN A 22 -21.29 -14.34 -2.56
N PRO A 23 -22.27 -13.40 -2.53
CA PRO A 23 -22.04 -12.03 -2.11
C PRO A 23 -21.54 -11.91 -0.66
N GLN A 24 -21.86 -12.90 0.20
CA GLN A 24 -21.39 -12.93 1.58
C GLN A 24 -19.92 -13.30 1.71
N GLU A 25 -19.37 -14.10 0.77
CA GLU A 25 -17.94 -14.41 0.71
C GLU A 25 -17.14 -13.27 0.09
N LEU A 26 -17.69 -12.60 -0.93
CA LEU A 26 -17.08 -11.40 -1.52
C LEU A 26 -16.99 -10.23 -0.51
N LYS A 27 -17.94 -10.13 0.42
CA LYS A 27 -17.93 -9.14 1.50
C LYS A 27 -16.92 -9.46 2.62
N LYS A 28 -16.34 -10.67 2.67
CA LYS A 28 -15.24 -11.02 3.61
C LYS A 28 -13.89 -10.41 3.21
N ARG A 29 -13.85 -9.42 2.32
CA ARG A 29 -12.69 -8.52 2.25
C ARG A 29 -12.62 -7.78 3.59
N GLY A 30 -11.75 -8.26 4.49
CA GLY A 30 -11.48 -7.63 5.78
C GLY A 30 -11.34 -6.11 5.61
N ARG A 31 -11.88 -5.34 6.55
CA ARG A 31 -11.99 -3.87 6.53
C ARG A 31 -10.81 -3.21 5.80
N GLY A 32 -11.04 -2.84 4.54
CA GLY A 32 -10.18 -1.95 3.77
C GLY A 32 -8.73 -2.40 3.60
N ARG A 33 -7.86 -1.40 3.42
CA ARG A 33 -6.42 -1.57 3.24
C ARG A 33 -5.82 -2.13 4.54
N PRO A 34 -4.89 -3.10 4.47
CA PRO A 34 -4.17 -3.57 5.66
C PRO A 34 -3.66 -2.37 6.47
N GLY A 35 -4.09 -2.28 7.72
CA GLY A 35 -3.56 -1.31 8.67
C GLY A 35 -2.05 -1.53 8.81
N ARG A 36 -1.30 -0.44 8.98
CA ARG A 36 0.13 -0.56 9.34
C ARG A 36 0.21 -0.81 10.85
N GLY A 37 0.38 -2.07 11.24
CA GLY A 37 0.48 -2.49 12.64
C GLY A 37 -0.78 -3.22 13.12
N SER A 38 -0.79 -3.58 14.40
CA SER A 38 -1.97 -4.18 15.06
C SER A 38 -3.15 -3.22 15.13
N GLU A 39 -2.89 -1.91 15.06
CA GLU A 39 -3.88 -0.83 15.09
C GLU A 39 -3.75 0.09 13.87
N PRO A 40 -4.82 0.82 13.48
CA PRO A 40 -4.75 1.84 12.44
C PRO A 40 -3.68 2.91 12.74
N ALA A 41 -2.90 3.27 11.72
CA ALA A 41 -1.91 4.34 11.86
C ALA A 41 -2.59 5.69 12.14
N LYS A 42 -2.13 6.39 13.19
CA LYS A 42 -2.60 7.75 13.53
C LYS A 42 -1.84 8.80 12.73
N VAL A 43 -2.56 9.74 12.13
CA VAL A 43 -1.96 10.90 11.43
C VAL A 43 -1.65 11.99 12.46
N VAL A 44 -0.40 12.46 12.45
CA VAL A 44 0.08 13.60 13.27
C VAL A 44 0.48 14.72 12.31
N ALA A 45 -0.12 15.90 12.48
CA ALA A 45 0.22 17.07 11.67
C ALA A 45 1.46 17.77 12.22
N VAL A 46 2.46 17.98 11.36
CA VAL A 46 3.70 18.71 11.68
C VAL A 46 3.82 19.86 10.68
N ARG A 47 4.10 21.07 11.19
CA ARG A 47 4.37 22.23 10.33
C ARG A 47 5.82 22.17 9.89
N LEU A 48 6.04 22.18 8.58
CA LEU A 48 7.36 22.26 7.97
C LEU A 48 7.39 23.48 7.06
N THR A 49 8.51 24.17 7.05
CA THR A 49 8.77 25.25 6.10
C THR A 49 8.96 24.68 4.69
N GLN A 50 8.83 25.54 3.68
CA GLN A 50 9.05 25.12 2.29
C GLN A 50 10.50 24.65 2.06
N GLU A 51 11.46 25.25 2.76
CA GLU A 51 12.87 24.87 2.70
C GLU A 51 13.10 23.46 3.29
N GLU A 52 12.50 23.17 4.45
CA GLU A 52 12.56 21.84 5.07
C GLU A 52 11.97 20.76 4.16
N LEU A 53 10.82 21.04 3.52
CA LEU A 53 10.22 20.12 2.55
C LEU A 53 11.12 19.85 1.35
N THR A 54 11.76 20.89 0.83
CA THR A 54 12.67 20.79 -0.32
C THR A 54 13.91 19.95 0.04
N ASN A 55 14.44 20.14 1.24
CA ASN A 55 15.54 19.34 1.76
C ASN A 55 15.16 17.87 1.94
N LEU A 56 13.97 17.58 2.48
CA LEU A 56 13.45 16.21 2.60
C LEU A 56 13.32 15.54 1.24
N ASP A 57 12.80 16.24 0.23
CA ASP A 57 12.64 15.69 -1.12
C ASP A 57 13.97 15.38 -1.79
N ARG A 58 14.95 16.27 -1.64
CA ARG A 58 16.31 16.06 -2.15
C ARG A 58 16.95 14.81 -1.55
N VAL A 59 16.82 14.62 -0.24
CA VAL A 59 17.36 13.43 0.46
C VAL A 59 16.61 12.17 0.04
N ALA A 60 15.28 12.24 -0.02
CA ALA A 60 14.44 11.11 -0.43
C ALA A 60 14.75 10.65 -1.86
N ALA A 61 14.98 11.60 -2.78
CA ALA A 61 15.40 11.32 -4.15
C ALA A 61 16.78 10.66 -4.20
N LYS A 62 17.76 11.14 -3.42
CA LYS A 62 19.10 10.56 -3.33
C LYS A 62 19.06 9.11 -2.83
N GLU A 63 18.21 8.83 -1.84
CA GLU A 63 18.05 7.49 -1.25
C GLU A 63 17.07 6.58 -2.00
N LYS A 64 16.41 7.09 -3.06
CA LYS A 64 15.37 6.39 -3.83
C LYS A 64 14.22 5.87 -2.95
N VAL A 65 13.80 6.67 -1.96
CA VAL A 65 12.68 6.36 -1.08
C VAL A 65 11.63 7.46 -1.16
N THR A 66 10.41 7.17 -0.68
CA THR A 66 9.40 8.22 -0.55
C THR A 66 9.71 9.15 0.62
N ARG A 67 9.27 10.41 0.55
CA ARG A 67 9.35 11.36 1.68
C ARG A 67 8.81 10.77 2.99
N SER A 68 7.66 10.10 2.93
CA SER A 68 7.04 9.48 4.11
C SER A 68 7.89 8.36 4.71
N GLU A 69 8.64 7.65 3.88
CA GLU A 69 9.53 6.58 4.31
C GLU A 69 10.79 7.15 4.96
N LEU A 70 11.37 8.20 4.36
CA LEU A 70 12.49 8.91 4.94
C LEU A 70 12.14 9.47 6.34
N ILE A 71 11.00 10.14 6.48
CA ILE A 71 10.53 10.67 7.77
C ILE A 71 10.40 9.54 8.82
N ARG A 72 9.82 8.39 8.45
CA ARG A 72 9.70 7.24 9.36
C ARG A 72 11.07 6.69 9.78
N ARG A 73 12.03 6.59 8.86
CA ARG A 73 13.40 6.15 9.18
C ARG A 73 14.08 7.09 10.16
N ALA A 74 13.98 8.40 9.93
CA ALA A 74 14.54 9.41 10.82
C ALA A 74 13.95 9.31 12.23
N ILE A 75 12.61 9.18 12.35
CA ILE A 75 11.96 8.99 13.65
C ILE A 75 12.45 7.70 14.32
N LYS A 76 12.54 6.59 13.57
CA LYS A 76 13.00 5.30 14.10
C LYS A 76 14.45 5.37 14.59
N GLN A 77 15.33 6.09 13.91
CA GLN A 77 16.73 6.27 14.34
C GLN A 77 16.87 7.02 15.66
N ILE A 78 15.90 7.86 16.02
CA ILE A 78 15.92 8.67 17.25
C ILE A 78 15.25 7.92 18.41
N VAL A 79 14.19 7.15 18.14
CA VAL A 79 13.29 6.59 19.16
C VAL A 79 13.48 5.08 19.39
N ALA A 80 14.15 4.37 18.47
CA ALA A 80 14.43 2.93 18.62
C ALA A 80 15.83 2.68 19.18
#